data_AF-A0A925VGB4-F1
#
_entry.id   AF-A0A925VGB4-F1
#
_cell.length_a   1.000
_cell.length_b   1.000
_cell.length_c   1.000
_cell.angle_alpha   90.00
_cell.angle_beta   90.00
_cell.angle_gamma   90.00
#
_symmetry.space_group_name_H-M   'P 1'
#
loop_
_entity.id
_entity.type
_entity.pdbx_description
1 polymer ?
#
loop_
_entity_poly.entity_id
_entity_poly.type
_entity_poly.pdbx_seq_one_letter_code
_entity_poly.pdbx_strand_id
1 'polypeptide(L)' 'AGGVAANTRLRDELARRAPVPVIFPPIALCTDNAAMVAAAAFYRYETGVQAGWNLDVRPNLALR' A
#
# COMPACT_ATOMS: atom_id res chain seq x y z
N ALA A 1 3.17 -1.59 -0.71
CA ALA A 1 3.99 -0.92 -1.74
C ALA A 1 4.58 0.35 -1.13
N GLY A 2 5.64 0.92 -1.71
CA GLY A 2 6.27 2.14 -1.18
C GLY A 2 6.90 2.98 -2.27
N GLY A 3 7.41 4.16 -1.92
CA GLY A 3 7.84 5.18 -2.89
C GLY A 3 8.88 4.70 -3.92
N VAL A 4 9.78 3.79 -3.55
CA VAL A 4 10.77 3.22 -4.49
C VAL A 4 10.11 2.45 -5.64
N ALA A 5 8.90 1.92 -5.44
CA ALA A 5 8.12 1.28 -6.51
C ALA A 5 7.66 2.26 -7.60
N ALA A 6 7.82 3.58 -7.40
CA ALA A 6 7.61 4.58 -8.45
C ALA A 6 8.81 4.72 -9.41
N ASN A 7 9.96 4.09 -9.11
CA ASN A 7 11.15 4.18 -9.95
C ASN A 7 10.92 3.48 -11.30
N THR A 8 11.00 4.23 -12.39
CA THR A 8 10.73 3.73 -13.75
C THR A 8 11.70 2.63 -14.17
N ARG A 9 13.01 2.81 -13.91
CA ARG A 9 14.02 1.79 -14.21
C ARG A 9 13.77 0.48 -13.48
N LEU A 10 13.35 0.53 -12.22
CA LEU A 10 12.98 -0.66 -11.45
C LEU A 10 11.76 -1.37 -12.06
N ARG A 11 10.73 -0.60 -12.47
CA ARG A 11 9.55 -1.14 -13.15
C ARG A 11 9.91 -1.87 -14.44
N ASP A 12 10.74 -1.25 -15.27
CA ASP A 12 11.16 -1.82 -16.56
C ASP A 12 11.98 -3.11 -16.38
N GLU A 13 12.87 -3.15 -15.39
CA GLU A 13 13.64 -4.36 -15.08
C GLU A 13 12.76 -5.47 -14.50
N LEU A 14 11.81 -5.15 -13.63
CA LEU A 14 10.88 -6.13 -13.07
C LEU A 14 9.96 -6.70 -14.15
N ALA A 15 9.39 -5.86 -15.01
CA ALA A 15 8.53 -6.29 -16.11
C ALA A 15 9.26 -7.23 -17.10
N ARG A 16 10.58 -7.03 -17.28
CA ARG A 16 11.40 -7.85 -18.18
C ARG A 16 11.83 -9.19 -17.56
N ARG A 17 12.14 -9.19 -16.27
CA ARG A 17 12.77 -10.34 -15.59
C ARG A 17 11.79 -11.22 -14.83
N ALA A 18 10.63 -10.70 -14.45
CA ALA A 18 9.67 -11.48 -13.69
C ALA A 18 9.10 -12.62 -14.54
N PRO A 19 9.06 -13.86 -14.03
CA PRO A 19 8.43 -14.98 -14.73
C PRO A 19 6.89 -14.92 -14.67
N VAL A 20 6.34 -13.90 -14.01
CA VAL A 20 4.90 -13.68 -13.80
C VAL A 20 4.55 -12.23 -14.11
N PRO A 21 3.28 -11.93 -14.47
CA PRO A 21 2.84 -10.55 -14.68
C PRO A 21 3.08 -9.70 -13.44
N VAL A 22 3.66 -8.51 -13.64
CA VAL A 22 3.89 -7.53 -12.57
C VAL A 22 2.87 -6.41 -12.72
N ILE A 23 2.11 -6.17 -11.65
CA ILE A 23 1.14 -5.07 -11.58
C ILE A 23 1.78 -3.91 -10.85
N PHE A 24 1.79 -2.74 -11.49
CA PHE A 24 2.24 -1.51 -10.88
C PHE A 24 1.07 -0.55 -10.70
N PRO A 25 0.85 0.01 -9.50
CA PRO A 25 -0.10 1.09 -9.34
C PRO A 25 0.38 2.35 -10.10
N PRO A 26 -0.55 3.26 -10.44
CA PRO A 26 -0.20 4.60 -10.92
C PRO A 26 0.87 5.26 -10.03
N ILE A 27 1.77 6.03 -10.62
CA ILE A 27 2.90 6.66 -9.89
C ILE A 27 2.41 7.51 -8.72
N ALA A 28 1.34 8.28 -8.92
CA ALA A 28 0.72 9.12 -7.89
C ALA A 28 0.21 8.33 -6.66
N LEU A 29 0.03 7.01 -6.79
CA LEU A 29 -0.45 6.14 -5.71
C LEU A 29 0.68 5.31 -5.05
N CYS A 30 1.94 5.53 -5.44
CA CYS A 30 3.08 4.76 -4.93
C CYS A 30 3.71 5.33 -3.66
N THR A 31 3.64 6.65 -3.48
CA THR A 31 4.08 7.37 -2.28
C THR A 31 2.95 7.48 -1.28
N ASP A 32 3.25 7.90 -0.05
CA ASP A 32 2.24 8.06 0.99
C ASP A 32 1.12 9.01 0.55
N ASN A 33 -0.12 8.52 0.64
CA ASN A 33 -1.32 9.27 0.25
C ASN A 33 -2.54 8.81 1.07
N ALA A 34 -3.60 9.62 1.11
CA ALA A 34 -4.82 9.27 1.84
C ALA A 34 -5.65 8.18 1.15
N ALA A 35 -5.51 7.98 -0.17
CA ALA A 35 -6.30 6.99 -0.90
C ALA A 35 -5.96 5.56 -0.46
N MET A 36 -4.69 5.25 -0.21
CA MET A 36 -4.30 3.93 0.31
C MET A 36 -4.82 3.70 1.75
N VAL A 37 -4.88 4.75 2.57
CA VAL A 37 -5.43 4.69 3.93
C VAL A 37 -6.94 4.39 3.86
N ALA A 38 -7.67 5.12 3.01
CA ALA A 38 -9.10 4.91 2.81
C ALA A 38 -9.42 3.51 2.27
N ALA A 39 -8.67 3.02 1.28
CA ALA A 39 -8.86 1.67 0.74
C ALA A 39 -8.62 0.59 1.81
N ALA A 40 -7.55 0.71 2.60
CA ALA A 40 -7.27 -0.22 3.69
C ALA A 40 -8.36 -0.17 4.78
N ALA A 41 -8.85 1.03 5.12
CA ALA A 41 -9.93 1.20 6.10
C ALA A 41 -11.24 0.59 5.61
N PHE A 42 -11.60 0.77 4.33
CA PHE A 42 -12.80 0.19 3.74
C PHE A 42 -12.83 -1.34 3.89
N TYR A 43 -11.80 -2.04 3.44
CA TYR A 43 -11.77 -3.51 3.55
C TYR A 43 -11.71 -4.01 5.00
N ARG A 44 -11.13 -3.23 5.93
CA ARG A 44 -11.17 -3.54 7.37
C ARG A 44 -12.57 -3.35 7.95
N TYR A 45 -13.27 -2.30 7.53
CA TYR A 45 -14.64 -2.05 7.94
C TYR A 45 -15.58 -3.16 7.47
N GLU A 46 -15.47 -3.57 6.19
CA GLU A 46 -16.24 -4.68 5.62
C GLU A 46 -16.03 -6.02 6.36
N THR A 47 -14.87 -6.21 6.98
CA THR A 47 -14.54 -7.40 7.79
C THR A 47 -14.87 -7.23 9.28
N GLY A 48 -15.60 -6.17 9.65
CA GLY A 48 -16.07 -5.90 11.01
C GLY A 48 -15.02 -5.27 11.93
N VAL A 49 -13.85 -4.88 11.40
CA VAL A 49 -12.78 -4.27 12.20
C VAL A 49 -13.02 -2.77 12.33
N GLN A 50 -13.37 -2.34 13.55
CA GLN A 50 -13.55 -0.93 13.91
C GLN A 50 -12.73 -0.60 15.15
N ALA A 51 -12.37 0.68 15.31
CA ALA A 51 -11.64 1.17 16.47
C ALA A 51 -12.55 2.08 17.31
N GLY A 52 -12.41 2.01 18.63
CA GLY A 52 -13.09 2.92 19.55
C GLY A 52 -12.42 4.30 19.62
N TRP A 53 -13.07 5.23 20.32
CA TRP A 53 -12.59 6.60 20.51
C TRP A 53 -11.26 6.72 21.27
N ASN A 54 -10.84 5.66 21.96
CA ASN A 54 -9.58 5.59 22.69
C ASN A 54 -8.42 5.03 21.83
N LEU A 55 -8.57 4.96 20.50
CA LEU A 55 -7.49 4.57 19.60
C LEU A 55 -6.33 5.56 19.71
N ASP A 56 -5.11 5.02 19.85
CA ASP A 56 -3.89 5.81 19.93
C ASP A 56 -2.84 5.33 18.91
N VAL A 57 -1.85 6.18 18.65
CA VAL A 57 -0.78 5.96 17.68
C VAL A 57 0.17 4.87 18.19
N ARG A 58 0.54 3.94 17.31
CA ARG A 58 1.58 2.94 17.56
C ARG A 58 2.73 3.13 16.56
N PRO A 59 3.80 3.86 16.91
CA PRO A 59 4.89 4.18 15.98
C PRO A 59 5.59 2.95 15.37
N ASN A 60 5.67 1.86 16.14
CA ASN A 60 6.29 0.60 15.73
C ASN A 60 5.26 -0.50 15.44
N LEU A 61 4.09 -0.14 14.90
CA LEU A 61 3.06 -1.12 14.54
C LEU A 61 3.58 -2.07 13.45
N ALA A 62 3.69 -3.35 13.78
CA ALA A 62 4.10 -4.37 12.82
C ALA A 62 2.99 -4.63 11.77
N LEU A 63 3.40 -4.80 10.51
CA LEU A 63 2.53 -5.35 9.47
C LEU A 63 2.33 -6.85 9.75
N ARG A 64 1.07 -7.29 9.69
CA ARG A 64 0.68 -8.70 9.82
C ARG A 64 0.03 -9.16 8.54
#